data_AF-A0A1R1YA64-F1
#
_entry.id   AF-A0A1R1YA64-F1
#
_cell.length_a   1.000
_cell.length_b   1.000
_cell.length_c   1.000
_cell.angle_alpha   90.00
_cell.angle_beta   90.00
_cell.angle_gamma   90.00
#
_symmetry.space_group_name_H-M   'P 1'
#
loop_
_entity.id
_entity.type
_entity.pdbx_description
1 polymer ?
#
loop_
_entity_poly.entity_id
_entity_poly.type
_entity_poly.pdbx_seq_one_letter_code
_entity_poly.pdbx_strand_id
1 'polypeptide(L)'
;MFVEFMRTSNERSTKSFVRHKIDNTPILGFFRLWEPTTDLIVKQLTSKLCWLLAVTGFLRASDIHTIDNARSRTENGELNLVIVTPKENRGGQPVEKSCLITSHTDSILFPVVAYKVYKKKLRSTSSQHHMKTTTNGL
;
A
#
# COMPACT_ATOMS: atom_id res chain seq x y z
N MET A 1 -31.54 -6.84 8.20
CA MET A 1 -30.52 -6.90 9.27
C MET A 1 -29.48 -5.78 9.16
N PHE A 2 -28.78 -5.62 8.02
CA PHE A 2 -27.76 -4.55 7.85
C PHE A 2 -28.33 -3.12 7.85
N VAL A 3 -29.47 -2.91 7.17
CA VAL A 3 -30.15 -1.60 7.12
C VAL A 3 -30.61 -1.16 8.52
N GLU A 4 -31.12 -2.09 9.31
CA GLU A 4 -31.53 -1.84 10.69
C GLU A 4 -30.36 -1.55 11.63
N PHE A 5 -29.22 -2.22 11.41
CA PHE A 5 -27.98 -1.92 12.11
C PHE A 5 -27.47 -0.50 11.81
N MET A 6 -27.49 -0.08 10.54
CA MET A 6 -27.08 1.27 10.15
C MET A 6 -28.06 2.33 10.69
N ARG A 7 -29.37 2.04 10.71
CA ARG A 7 -30.41 2.90 11.27
C ARG A 7 -30.23 3.10 12.78
N THR A 8 -30.11 2.01 13.54
CA THR A 8 -29.88 2.07 15.00
C THR A 8 -28.53 2.70 15.38
N SER A 9 -27.50 2.54 14.54
CA SER A 9 -26.20 3.22 14.71
C SER A 9 -26.29 4.74 14.48
N ASN A 10 -27.18 5.18 13.59
CA ASN A 10 -27.43 6.59 13.31
C ASN A 10 -28.31 7.24 14.41
N GLU A 11 -29.24 6.47 14.99
CA GLU A 11 -30.10 6.89 16.11
C GLU A 11 -29.31 7.02 17.44
N ARG A 12 -28.29 6.20 17.65
CA ARG A 12 -27.34 6.38 18.76
C ARG A 12 -26.36 7.48 18.40
N SER A 13 -26.66 8.70 18.85
CA SER A 13 -25.89 9.93 18.64
C SER A 13 -24.37 9.76 18.87
N THR A 14 -23.68 9.27 17.86
CA THR A 14 -22.23 9.44 17.76
C THR A 14 -22.05 10.90 17.39
N LYS A 15 -21.75 11.73 18.39
CA LYS A 15 -21.32 13.10 18.14
C LYS A 15 -20.11 13.00 17.22
N SER A 16 -20.27 13.47 15.98
CA SER A 16 -19.17 13.59 15.04
C SER A 16 -18.10 14.44 15.72
N PHE A 17 -17.01 13.83 16.20
CA PHE A 17 -15.77 14.57 16.39
C PHE A 17 -15.49 15.24 15.05
N VAL A 18 -15.46 16.57 15.04
CA VAL A 18 -15.08 17.47 13.93
C VAL A 18 -14.94 16.76 12.58
N ARG A 19 -15.90 16.98 11.65
CA ARG A 19 -15.79 16.52 10.25
C ARG A 19 -14.59 17.22 9.59
N HIS A 20 -13.40 16.66 9.75
CA HIS A 20 -12.20 17.15 9.10
C HIS A 20 -12.33 16.87 7.60
N LYS A 21 -12.44 17.94 6.80
CA LYS A 21 -12.36 17.85 5.35
C LYS A 21 -10.88 17.69 4.98
N ILE A 22 -10.49 16.49 4.62
CA ILE A 22 -9.13 16.21 4.12
C ILE A 22 -9.12 16.56 2.62
N ASP A 23 -8.33 17.56 2.24
CA ASP A 23 -8.10 17.89 0.83
C ASP A 23 -6.92 17.08 0.28
N ASN A 24 -7.22 16.14 -0.62
CA ASN A 24 -6.22 15.33 -1.30
C ASN A 24 -5.73 15.98 -2.62
N THR A 25 -6.31 17.11 -3.04
CA THR A 25 -5.95 17.76 -4.32
C THR A 25 -4.44 18.04 -4.44
N PRO A 26 -3.74 18.54 -3.40
CA PRO A 26 -2.31 18.84 -3.52
C PRO A 26 -1.46 17.60 -3.79
N ILE A 27 -1.73 16.48 -3.11
CA ILE A 27 -0.96 15.24 -3.28
C ILE A 27 -1.28 14.58 -4.62
N LEU A 28 -2.53 14.67 -5.09
CA LEU A 28 -2.92 14.22 -6.41
C LEU A 28 -2.25 15.06 -7.52
N GLY A 29 -2.15 16.37 -7.34
CA GLY A 29 -1.41 17.26 -8.23
C GLY A 29 0.07 16.91 -8.28
N PHE A 30 0.67 16.60 -7.13
CA PHE A 30 2.06 16.16 -7.05
C PHE A 30 2.29 14.82 -7.77
N PHE A 31 1.37 13.86 -7.64
CA PHE A 31 1.46 12.60 -8.39
C PHE A 31 1.28 12.75 -9.89
N ARG A 32 0.58 13.80 -10.36
CA ARG A 32 0.46 14.15 -11.77
C ARG A 32 1.72 14.80 -12.32
N LEU A 33 2.40 15.61 -11.51
CA LEU A 33 3.70 16.20 -11.86
C LEU A 33 4.81 15.14 -11.92
N TRP A 34 4.70 14.13 -11.07
CA TRP A 34 5.58 12.99 -11.09
C TRP A 34 5.34 12.20 -12.38
N GLU A 35 6.38 12.15 -13.22
CA GLU A 35 6.50 11.34 -14.43
C GLU A 35 5.90 9.92 -14.27
N PRO A 36 5.63 9.18 -15.37
CA PRO A 36 5.06 7.85 -15.33
C PRO A 36 5.66 6.98 -14.22
N THR A 37 4.81 6.23 -13.51
CA THR A 37 5.23 5.46 -12.32
C THR A 37 6.43 4.53 -12.57
N THR A 38 6.67 4.14 -13.83
CA THR A 38 7.84 3.38 -14.30
C THR A 38 9.17 4.09 -14.10
N ASP A 39 9.20 5.42 -14.16
CA ASP A 39 10.43 6.21 -14.29
C ASP A 39 10.86 6.80 -12.95
N LEU A 40 9.97 6.78 -11.95
CA LEU A 40 10.23 7.27 -10.59
C LEU A 40 11.40 6.57 -9.91
N ILE A 41 12.33 7.32 -9.33
CA ILE A 41 13.40 6.73 -8.50
C ILE A 41 12.80 5.96 -7.32
N VAL A 42 13.54 4.97 -6.78
CA VAL A 42 13.04 4.06 -5.74
C VAL A 42 12.47 4.81 -4.52
N LYS A 43 13.09 5.93 -4.12
CA LYS A 43 12.61 6.75 -2.99
C LYS A 43 11.24 7.37 -3.27
N GLN A 44 11.05 8.00 -4.44
CA GLN A 44 9.78 8.59 -4.85
C GLN A 44 8.69 7.52 -5.03
N LEU A 45 9.06 6.40 -5.67
CA LEU A 45 8.15 5.28 -5.87
C LEU A 45 7.69 4.66 -4.55
N THR A 46 8.60 4.50 -3.59
CA THR A 46 8.26 4.02 -2.24
C THR A 46 7.29 4.97 -1.55
N SER A 47 7.55 6.28 -1.57
CA SER A 47 6.64 7.27 -0.96
C SER A 47 5.26 7.28 -1.61
N LYS A 48 5.20 7.24 -2.96
CA LYS A 48 3.93 7.14 -3.72
C LYS A 48 3.16 5.88 -3.34
N LEU A 49 3.84 4.73 -3.31
CA LEU A 49 3.24 3.45 -2.98
C LEU A 49 2.73 3.43 -1.54
N CYS A 50 3.52 3.86 -0.56
CA CYS A 50 3.08 3.91 0.85
C CYS A 50 1.82 4.76 1.03
N TRP A 51 1.74 5.92 0.38
CA TRP A 51 0.54 6.75 0.42
C TRP A 51 -0.66 6.05 -0.23
N LEU A 52 -0.48 5.45 -1.41
CA LEU A 52 -1.56 4.72 -2.11
C LEU A 52 -2.07 3.54 -1.25
N LEU A 53 -1.17 2.79 -0.62
CA LEU A 53 -1.53 1.68 0.27
C LEU A 53 -2.29 2.15 1.52
N ALA A 54 -1.87 3.27 2.11
CA ALA A 54 -2.57 3.85 3.26
C ALA A 54 -3.99 4.29 2.89
N VAL A 55 -4.17 4.93 1.74
CA VAL A 55 -5.47 5.48 1.31
C VAL A 55 -6.40 4.41 0.75
N THR A 56 -5.90 3.50 -0.07
CA THR A 56 -6.74 2.48 -0.75
C THR A 56 -6.96 1.23 0.09
N GLY A 57 -5.98 0.83 0.90
CA GLY A 57 -6.07 -0.34 1.78
C GLY A 57 -6.42 0.00 3.23
N PHE A 58 -6.59 1.28 3.56
CA PHE A 58 -6.75 1.78 4.94
C PHE A 58 -5.67 1.25 5.90
N LEU A 59 -4.45 1.11 5.38
CA LEU A 59 -3.33 0.51 6.10
C LEU A 59 -2.62 1.55 6.96
N ARG A 60 -2.31 1.18 8.20
CA ARG A 60 -1.46 2.01 9.07
C ARG A 60 0.00 1.87 8.65
N ALA A 61 0.85 2.83 9.04
CA ALA A 61 2.28 2.75 8.81
C ALA A 61 2.90 1.43 9.33
N SER A 62 2.44 0.94 10.49
CA SER A 62 2.86 -0.36 11.04
C SER A 62 2.47 -1.53 10.15
N ASP A 63 1.27 -1.49 9.57
CA ASP A 63 0.76 -2.55 8.68
C ASP A 63 1.57 -2.57 7.38
N ILE A 64 1.87 -1.38 6.82
CA ILE A 64 2.68 -1.24 5.59
C ILE A 64 4.11 -1.76 5.81
N HIS A 65 4.70 -1.45 6.97
CA HIS A 65 6.05 -1.92 7.31
C HIS A 65 6.15 -3.45 7.42
N THR A 66 5.06 -4.12 7.80
CA THR A 66 5.02 -5.57 8.03
C THR A 66 4.40 -6.35 6.87
N ILE A 67 4.29 -5.72 5.69
CA ILE A 67 3.93 -6.40 4.44
C ILE A 67 5.03 -7.37 4.05
N ASP A 68 4.66 -8.64 3.91
CA ASP A 68 5.52 -9.65 3.33
C ASP A 68 5.48 -9.57 1.80
N ASN A 69 6.55 -9.00 1.23
CA ASN A 69 6.69 -8.82 -0.22
C ASN A 69 6.87 -10.14 -0.99
N ALA A 70 7.34 -11.22 -0.34
CA ALA A 70 7.51 -12.52 -0.99
C ALA A 70 6.14 -13.19 -1.19
N ARG A 71 5.27 -13.10 -0.18
CA ARG A 71 3.92 -13.68 -0.19
C ARG A 71 2.88 -12.79 -0.85
N SER A 72 3.09 -11.48 -0.87
CA SER A 72 2.22 -10.52 -1.55
C SER A 72 2.33 -10.63 -3.07
N ARG A 73 1.17 -10.72 -3.73
CA ARG A 73 1.08 -10.99 -5.17
C ARG A 73 0.13 -10.04 -5.87
N THR A 74 0.33 -9.94 -7.18
CA THR A 74 -0.52 -9.12 -8.04
C THR A 74 -1.07 -10.00 -9.16
N GLU A 75 -2.38 -10.05 -9.29
CA GLU A 75 -3.08 -11.00 -10.17
C GLU A 75 -4.36 -10.35 -10.70
N ASN A 76 -4.66 -10.46 -11.99
CA ASN A 76 -5.91 -9.96 -12.60
C ASN A 76 -6.29 -8.50 -12.31
N GLY A 77 -5.30 -7.62 -12.11
CA GLY A 77 -5.55 -6.22 -11.77
C GLY A 77 -5.84 -5.98 -10.28
N GLU A 78 -5.61 -6.97 -9.44
CA GLU A 78 -5.75 -6.91 -8.00
C GLU A 78 -4.39 -7.09 -7.30
N LEU A 79 -4.23 -6.41 -6.17
CA LEU A 79 -3.08 -6.52 -5.29
C LEU A 79 -3.50 -7.21 -3.99
N ASN A 80 -2.97 -8.41 -3.77
CA ASN A 80 -3.16 -9.20 -2.57
C ASN A 80 -1.95 -9.00 -1.65
N LEU A 81 -2.13 -8.21 -0.59
CA LEU A 81 -1.10 -7.96 0.43
C LEU A 81 -1.26 -8.94 1.59
N VAL A 82 -0.12 -9.46 2.05
CA VAL A 82 -0.01 -10.30 3.24
C VAL A 82 0.74 -9.51 4.31
N ILE A 83 0.12 -9.27 5.45
CA ILE A 83 0.67 -8.50 6.58
C ILE A 83 0.90 -9.47 7.73
N VAL A 84 2.17 -9.73 8.08
CA VAL A 84 2.56 -10.92 8.88
C VAL A 84 2.64 -10.64 10.39
N THR A 85 2.60 -9.37 10.81
CA THR A 85 2.64 -9.01 12.24
C THR A 85 1.80 -7.76 12.52
N PRO A 86 0.49 -7.79 12.26
CA PRO A 86 -0.38 -6.75 12.80
C PRO A 86 -0.28 -6.80 14.33
N LYS A 87 -0.40 -5.64 14.96
CA LYS A 87 -0.38 -5.47 16.41
C LYS A 87 -1.47 -6.29 17.14
N GLU A 88 -2.43 -6.83 16.39
CA GLU A 88 -3.51 -7.68 16.87
C GLU A 88 -3.03 -9.12 17.06
N ASN A 89 -3.10 -9.61 18.29
CA ASN A 89 -2.93 -11.01 18.62
C ASN A 89 -4.31 -11.63 18.90
N ARG A 90 -4.55 -12.86 18.46
CA ARG A 90 -5.73 -13.65 18.85
C ARG A 90 -5.25 -14.91 19.56
N GLY A 91 -5.64 -15.07 20.82
CA GLY A 91 -5.18 -16.20 21.64
C GLY A 91 -3.67 -16.23 21.87
N GLY A 92 -3.00 -15.07 21.91
CA GLY A 92 -1.55 -14.99 22.13
C GLY A 92 -0.69 -15.24 20.89
N GLN A 93 -1.30 -15.50 19.72
CA GLN A 93 -0.60 -15.67 18.45
C GLN A 93 -0.75 -14.44 17.56
N PRO A 94 0.30 -14.02 16.82
CA PRO A 94 0.18 -13.00 15.78
C PRO A 94 -0.82 -13.45 14.71
N VAL A 95 -1.73 -12.55 14.32
CA VAL A 95 -2.74 -12.86 13.30
C VAL A 95 -2.22 -12.42 11.95
N GLU A 96 -2.26 -13.27 10.92
CA GLU A 96 -2.03 -12.79 9.57
C GLU A 96 -3.23 -11.97 9.07
N LYS A 97 -2.97 -10.80 8.47
CA LYS A 97 -4.01 -10.00 7.81
C LYS A 97 -3.77 -9.97 6.30
N SER A 98 -4.79 -10.35 5.54
CA SER A 98 -4.84 -10.13 4.10
C SER A 98 -5.55 -8.82 3.76
N CYS A 99 -5.04 -8.11 2.75
CA CYS A 99 -5.68 -6.90 2.21
C CYS A 99 -5.71 -7.00 0.69
N LEU A 100 -6.93 -6.98 0.13
CA LEU A 100 -7.17 -6.97 -1.29
C LEU A 100 -7.42 -5.53 -1.74
N ILE A 101 -6.63 -5.07 -2.71
CA ILE A 101 -6.78 -3.75 -3.31
C ILE A 101 -6.99 -3.94 -4.82
N THR A 102 -8.14 -3.51 -5.31
CA THR A 102 -8.48 -3.60 -6.73
C THR A 102 -7.86 -2.47 -7.52
N SER A 103 -7.87 -2.63 -8.84
CA SER A 103 -7.48 -1.57 -9.76
C SER A 103 -8.34 -0.33 -9.68
N HIS A 104 -7.71 0.81 -9.97
CA HIS A 104 -8.39 2.08 -10.19
C HIS A 104 -8.31 2.43 -11.67
N THR A 105 -9.33 3.12 -12.20
CA THR A 105 -9.40 3.52 -13.61
C THR A 105 -8.34 4.56 -13.98
N ASP A 106 -8.06 5.50 -13.08
CA ASP A 106 -6.94 6.46 -13.20
C ASP A 106 -5.60 5.75 -12.88
N SER A 107 -4.72 5.67 -13.88
CA SER A 107 -3.40 5.03 -13.80
C SER A 107 -2.44 5.70 -12.82
N ILE A 108 -2.66 6.99 -12.52
CA ILE A 108 -1.86 7.76 -11.54
C ILE A 108 -2.14 7.28 -10.13
N LEU A 109 -3.36 6.81 -9.88
CA LEU A 109 -3.86 6.33 -8.59
C LEU A 109 -3.84 4.82 -8.47
N PHE A 110 -3.05 4.14 -9.31
CA PHE A 110 -3.13 2.69 -9.43
C PHE A 110 -2.11 1.98 -8.52
N PRO A 111 -2.47 1.57 -7.28
CA PRO A 111 -1.57 0.94 -6.33
C PRO A 111 -0.94 -0.34 -6.89
N VAL A 112 -1.70 -1.08 -7.71
CA VAL A 112 -1.30 -2.33 -8.34
C VAL A 112 -0.10 -2.12 -9.29
N VAL A 113 -0.14 -1.09 -10.16
CA VAL A 113 0.98 -0.79 -11.07
C VAL A 113 2.19 -0.27 -10.29
N ALA A 114 1.97 0.63 -9.33
CA ALA A 114 3.04 1.13 -8.46
C ALA A 114 3.76 -0.01 -7.74
N TYR A 115 3.00 -0.97 -7.19
CA TYR A 115 3.55 -2.14 -6.52
C TYR A 115 4.33 -3.07 -7.47
N LYS A 116 3.82 -3.32 -8.68
CA LYS A 116 4.53 -4.09 -9.71
C LYS A 116 5.88 -3.48 -10.06
N VAL A 117 5.90 -2.16 -10.32
CA VAL A 117 7.14 -1.43 -10.65
C VAL A 117 8.10 -1.47 -9.45
N TYR A 118 7.59 -1.28 -8.24
CA TYR A 118 8.39 -1.34 -7.01
C TYR A 118 9.08 -2.70 -6.84
N LYS A 119 8.34 -3.81 -6.94
CA LYS A 119 8.93 -5.16 -6.89
C LYS A 119 9.96 -5.40 -7.99
N LYS A 120 9.71 -4.89 -9.20
CA LYS A 120 10.68 -4.99 -10.31
C LYS A 120 11.98 -4.26 -9.96
N LYS A 121 11.89 -3.01 -9.48
CA LYS A 121 13.07 -2.20 -9.13
C LYS A 121 13.87 -2.79 -7.97
N LEU A 122 13.20 -3.31 -6.94
CA LEU A 122 13.88 -3.99 -5.83
C LEU A 122 14.71 -5.20 -6.29
N ARG A 123 14.13 -6.03 -7.17
CA ARG A 123 14.86 -7.18 -7.73
C ARG A 123 16.09 -6.73 -8.52
N SER A 124 15.96 -5.69 -9.33
CA SER A 124 17.08 -5.12 -10.09
C SER A 124 18.20 -4.57 -9.19
N THR A 125 17.86 -3.94 -8.06
CA THR A 125 18.87 -3.44 -7.11
C THR A 125 19.59 -4.56 -6.36
N SER A 126 18.91 -5.68 -6.06
CA SER A 126 19.54 -6.85 -5.42
C SER A 126 20.50 -7.59 -6.37
N SER A 127 20.18 -7.67 -7.67
CA SER A 127 21.08 -8.27 -8.66
C SER A 127 22.36 -7.46 -8.90
N GLN A 128 22.30 -6.13 -8.77
CA GLN A 128 23.50 -5.28 -8.89
C GLN A 128 24.49 -5.42 -7.73
N HIS A 129 24.02 -5.81 -6.53
CA HIS A 129 24.92 -6.12 -5.42
C HIS A 129 25.67 -7.44 -5.64
N HIS A 130 25.04 -8.43 -6.27
CA HIS A 130 25.69 -9.73 -6.53
C HIS A 130 26.76 -9.66 -7.63
N MET A 131 26.64 -8.74 -8.59
CA MET A 131 27.65 -8.55 -9.64
C MET A 131 28.85 -7.69 -9.21
N LYS A 132 28.75 -6.93 -8.10
CA LYS A 132 29.86 -6.09 -7.60
C LYS A 132 30.85 -6.84 -6.69
N THR A 133 30.49 -8.03 -6.21
CA THR A 133 31.37 -8.84 -5.34
C THR A 133 32.32 -9.77 -6.11
N THR A 134 32.22 -9.86 -7.44
CA THR A 134 33.07 -10.76 -8.25
C THR A 134 34.18 -10.03 -9.02
N THR A 135 34.38 -8.72 -8.80
CA THR A 135 35.37 -7.91 -9.55
C THR A 135 36.41 -7.24 -8.67
N ASN A 136 36.77 -7.83 -7.53
CA ASN A 136 37.90 -7.38 -6.69
C ASN A 136 38.82 -8.57 -6.32
N GLY A 137 39.27 -9.32 -7.33
CA GLY A 137 40.18 -10.45 -7.15
C GLY A 137 40.99 -10.71 -8.41
N LEU A 138 41.95 -9.83 -8.67
CA LEU A 138 43.14 -10.04 -9.51
C LEU A 138 44.28 -9.21 -8.92
#